data_AF-A0A0J9TI27-F1
#
_entry.id   AF-A0A0J9TI27-F1
#
_cell.length_a   1.000
_cell.length_b   1.000
_cell.length_c   1.000
_cell.angle_alpha   90.00
_cell.angle_beta   90.00
_cell.angle_gamma   90.00
#
_symmetry.space_group_name_H-M   'P 1'
#
loop_
_entity.id
_entity.type
_entity.pdbx_description
1 polymer ?
#
loop_
_entity_poly.entity_id
_entity_poly.type
_entity_poly.pdbx_seq_one_letter_code
_entity_poly.pdbx_strand_id
1 'polypeptide(L)'
;MNKILGEWKEKFVKSFDLSRNKRCDYLSYWLYEKVKKFKDTSNIIPFLYEVRELFIKHKFCNSKKYDFRVDQMENKKILFDFVENFDDIMVKLNVKDNKEKEKYCNYIKFFFDVYKKMETSTNGSKGYQDEMNHFQEKFLGNIKELDNLNIKCPEQESREVVQKEKTRCTPMNNFVSHYNVNENEVILIDSNLKDLYEELNKEDQIDNYKNYCTELEKHECTHPGVTTLCTKAVKNLIYLSLMPQNEERDERCFSLKHWLYQEIRKIFHRNTTNASYEPVITKLKDVVLRINNTHFSGKPCYCSFDGTLNEWKEQKYLHDYFKSFDSIESFINKDQDACKKHFGSVNYTNKLYEKYIGECCYCFKSGHCKEWCPDYFKCEDTLNPYNLYLKLKCTEEHAKDFTIVDKPISIDNHVITTTRNSLLLAYQNKLQDPFYSTVLYAFGTLGIFMIFFVFYKVVKNLNSTIIRFVYYL
;
A
#
# COMPACT_ATOMS: atom_id res chain seq x y z
N MET A 1 26.40 -1.15 32.11
CA MET A 1 26.42 -0.59 30.74
C MET A 1 27.85 -0.32 30.22
N ASN A 2 28.69 0.48 30.90
CA ASN A 2 30.05 0.81 30.41
C ASN A 2 30.95 -0.41 30.11
N LYS A 3 30.85 -1.48 30.90
CA LYS A 3 31.56 -2.74 30.65
C LYS A 3 31.15 -3.43 29.34
N ILE A 4 29.85 -3.42 29.01
CA ILE A 4 29.31 -4.00 27.76
C ILE A 4 29.82 -3.22 26.55
N LEU A 5 29.85 -1.88 26.65
CA LEU A 5 30.39 -1.01 25.60
C LEU A 5 31.90 -1.21 25.40
N GLY A 6 32.66 -1.44 26.47
CA GLY A 6 34.08 -1.77 26.41
C GLY A 6 34.34 -3.10 25.70
N GLU A 7 33.67 -4.17 26.14
CA GLU A 7 33.80 -5.50 25.53
C GLU A 7 33.38 -5.51 24.05
N TRP A 8 32.34 -4.75 23.68
CA TRP A 8 31.89 -4.58 22.29
C TRP A 8 32.95 -3.92 21.40
N LYS A 9 33.51 -2.79 21.84
CA LYS A 9 34.51 -2.03 21.07
C LYS A 9 35.80 -2.81 20.88
N GLU A 10 36.23 -3.58 21.88
CA GLU A 10 37.47 -4.36 21.80
C GLU A 10 37.31 -5.65 20.99
N LYS A 11 36.23 -6.41 21.19
CA LYS A 11 36.11 -7.78 20.64
C LYS A 11 35.34 -7.88 19.33
N PHE A 12 34.42 -6.95 19.03
CA PHE A 12 33.47 -7.10 17.91
C PHE A 12 33.63 -6.08 16.79
N VAL A 13 34.12 -4.86 17.08
CA VAL A 13 34.31 -3.83 16.04
C VAL A 13 35.53 -4.11 15.16
N LYS A 14 36.55 -4.81 15.69
CA LYS A 14 37.81 -5.07 14.99
C LYS A 14 37.89 -6.40 14.23
N SER A 15 36.93 -7.31 14.42
CA SER A 15 37.15 -8.74 14.13
C SER A 15 36.47 -9.30 12.87
N PHE A 16 35.46 -8.65 12.28
CA PHE A 16 34.78 -9.22 11.11
C PHE A 16 34.18 -8.18 10.14
N ASP A 17 34.30 -8.45 8.84
CA ASP A 17 33.69 -7.69 7.73
C ASP A 17 32.18 -8.02 7.58
N LEU A 18 31.45 -7.93 8.70
CA LEU A 18 30.01 -8.20 8.75
C LEU A 18 29.19 -6.93 8.52
N SER A 19 28.03 -7.10 7.88
CA SER A 19 27.04 -6.02 7.78
C SER A 19 26.61 -5.53 9.17
N ARG A 20 26.24 -4.25 9.26
CA ARG A 20 25.83 -3.62 10.52
C ARG A 20 24.70 -4.38 11.23
N ASN A 21 23.74 -4.91 10.47
CA ASN A 21 22.60 -5.66 11.01
C ASN A 21 23.03 -7.03 11.54
N LYS A 22 23.89 -7.77 10.83
CA LYS A 22 24.37 -9.08 11.27
C LYS A 22 25.17 -9.00 12.57
N ARG A 23 25.94 -7.91 12.76
CA ARG A 23 26.60 -7.61 14.06
C ARG A 23 25.57 -7.42 15.20
N CYS A 24 24.41 -6.82 14.92
CA CYS A 24 23.34 -6.63 15.91
C CYS A 24 22.74 -7.96 16.37
N ASP A 25 22.60 -8.90 15.44
CA ASP A 25 22.05 -10.21 15.74
C ASP A 25 23.00 -10.98 16.68
N TYR A 26 24.29 -11.10 16.34
CA TYR A 26 25.28 -11.74 17.22
C TYR A 26 25.35 -11.10 18.61
N LEU A 27 25.28 -9.76 18.69
CA LEU A 27 25.24 -9.06 19.97
C LEU A 27 24.02 -9.47 20.80
N SER A 28 22.85 -9.53 20.17
CA SER A 28 21.59 -9.84 20.85
C SER A 28 21.64 -11.25 21.43
N TYR A 29 22.07 -12.24 20.66
CA TYR A 29 22.21 -13.61 21.17
C TYR A 29 23.35 -13.76 22.18
N TRP A 30 24.44 -13.02 22.04
CA TRP A 30 25.49 -12.96 23.06
C TRP A 30 24.96 -12.39 24.38
N LEU A 31 24.15 -11.31 24.32
CA LEU A 31 23.51 -10.73 25.50
C LEU A 31 22.58 -11.73 26.18
N TYR A 32 21.78 -12.49 25.42
CA TYR A 32 20.90 -13.53 25.96
C TYR A 32 21.68 -14.54 26.82
N GLU A 33 22.87 -14.94 26.38
CA GLU A 33 23.76 -15.84 27.13
C GLU A 33 24.29 -15.22 28.43
N LYS A 34 24.50 -13.91 28.46
CA LYS A 34 24.98 -13.22 29.67
C LYS A 34 23.86 -12.96 30.66
N VAL A 35 22.70 -12.52 30.17
CA VAL A 35 21.57 -12.14 31.03
C VAL A 35 20.80 -13.35 31.59
N LYS A 36 20.85 -14.51 30.93
CA LYS A 36 20.22 -15.74 31.46
C LYS A 36 20.78 -16.21 32.80
N LYS A 37 21.94 -15.69 33.23
CA LYS A 37 22.59 -16.03 34.50
C LYS A 37 21.98 -15.29 35.69
N PHE A 38 21.14 -14.28 35.46
CA PHE A 38 20.46 -13.56 36.53
C PHE A 38 19.29 -14.38 37.08
N LYS A 39 19.19 -14.46 38.42
CA LYS A 39 18.11 -15.19 39.11
C LYS A 39 16.75 -14.50 38.97
N ASP A 40 16.75 -13.18 38.92
CA ASP A 40 15.55 -12.38 38.69
C ASP A 40 15.36 -12.14 37.18
N THR A 41 14.31 -12.74 36.63
CA THR A 41 14.00 -12.65 35.20
C THR A 41 13.11 -11.47 34.85
N SER A 42 12.48 -10.82 35.84
CA SER A 42 11.51 -9.74 35.63
C SER A 42 12.14 -8.50 34.97
N ASN A 43 13.42 -8.25 35.28
CA ASN A 43 14.16 -7.09 34.80
C ASN A 43 14.96 -7.35 33.52
N ILE A 44 14.94 -8.57 32.98
CA ILE A 44 15.77 -8.94 31.83
C ILE A 44 15.30 -8.24 30.54
N ILE A 45 14.01 -8.28 30.22
CA ILE A 45 13.49 -7.62 29.01
C ILE A 45 13.64 -6.08 29.11
N PRO A 46 13.26 -5.41 30.21
CA PRO A 46 13.55 -3.99 30.40
C PRO A 46 15.03 -3.63 30.21
N PHE A 47 15.94 -4.43 30.79
CA PHE A 47 17.38 -4.24 30.63
C PHE A 47 17.83 -4.36 29.17
N LEU A 48 17.30 -5.31 28.41
CA LEU A 48 17.62 -5.45 26.98
C LEU A 48 17.17 -4.21 26.18
N TYR A 49 16.02 -3.63 26.50
CA TYR A 49 15.58 -2.37 25.90
C TYR A 49 16.51 -1.20 26.22
N GLU A 50 16.98 -1.08 27.47
CA GLU A 50 17.98 -0.06 27.83
C GLU A 50 19.29 -0.22 27.04
N VAL A 51 19.77 -1.46 26.90
CA VAL A 51 20.95 -1.76 26.08
C VAL A 51 20.69 -1.37 24.63
N ARG A 52 19.54 -1.72 24.05
CA ARG A 52 19.17 -1.34 22.69
C ARG A 52 19.20 0.18 22.49
N GLU A 53 18.59 0.96 23.39
CA GLU A 53 18.57 2.42 23.27
C GLU A 53 19.99 3.03 23.26
N LEU A 54 20.91 2.49 24.05
CA LEU A 54 22.32 2.92 24.02
C LEU A 54 22.98 2.62 22.68
N PHE A 55 22.76 1.44 22.12
CA PHE A 55 23.35 1.04 20.84
C PHE A 55 22.77 1.83 19.66
N ILE A 56 21.49 2.19 19.73
CA ILE A 56 20.83 3.09 18.76
C ILE A 56 21.43 4.50 18.88
N LYS A 57 21.51 5.05 20.10
CA LYS A 57 22.07 6.38 20.35
C LYS A 57 23.48 6.54 19.80
N HIS A 58 24.32 5.53 19.98
CA HIS A 58 25.69 5.52 19.47
C HIS A 58 25.82 5.09 18.00
N LYS A 59 24.70 4.86 17.30
CA LYS A 59 24.65 4.39 15.90
C LYS A 59 25.46 3.12 15.68
N PHE A 60 25.55 2.25 16.68
CA PHE A 60 26.20 0.94 16.53
C PHE A 60 25.26 -0.02 15.82
N CYS A 61 23.98 0.01 16.16
CA CYS A 61 23.08 -1.11 15.90
C CYS A 61 21.62 -0.64 15.93
N ASN A 62 20.76 -1.21 15.07
CA ASN A 62 19.31 -1.04 15.11
C ASN A 62 18.67 -2.41 15.40
N SER A 63 18.90 -2.94 16.61
CA SER A 63 18.39 -4.28 16.97
C SER A 63 16.86 -4.36 16.91
N LYS A 64 16.36 -5.54 16.53
CA LYS A 64 14.93 -5.88 16.49
C LYS A 64 14.30 -5.76 17.89
N LYS A 65 12.98 -5.62 17.95
CA LYS A 65 12.23 -5.53 19.23
C LYS A 65 12.29 -6.87 19.97
N TYR A 66 12.37 -6.83 21.30
CA TYR A 66 12.37 -8.03 22.16
C TYR A 66 10.92 -8.47 22.44
N ASP A 67 10.25 -9.08 21.44
CA ASP A 67 8.88 -9.61 21.56
C ASP A 67 8.90 -11.13 21.82
N PHE A 68 9.50 -11.55 22.94
CA PHE A 68 9.58 -12.94 23.35
C PHE A 68 9.72 -13.06 24.87
N ARG A 69 9.46 -14.25 25.43
CA ARG A 69 9.60 -14.53 26.86
C ARG A 69 11.02 -14.97 27.21
N VAL A 70 11.48 -14.66 28.42
CA VAL A 70 12.84 -14.98 28.88
C VAL A 70 13.16 -16.48 28.78
N ASP A 71 12.18 -17.36 29.05
CA ASP A 71 12.34 -18.83 28.91
C ASP A 71 12.65 -19.27 27.46
N GLN A 72 12.40 -18.41 26.47
CA GLN A 72 12.66 -18.70 25.07
C GLN A 72 14.10 -18.38 24.63
N MET A 73 14.84 -17.57 25.40
CA MET A 73 16.17 -17.07 25.03
C MET A 73 17.18 -18.16 24.69
N GLU A 74 17.14 -19.27 25.44
CA GLU A 74 18.08 -20.36 25.27
C GLU A 74 17.91 -21.05 23.92
N ASN A 75 16.68 -21.46 23.61
CA ASN A 75 16.37 -22.09 22.33
C ASN A 75 16.62 -21.12 21.18
N LYS A 76 16.29 -19.83 21.33
CA LYS A 76 16.58 -18.77 20.33
C LYS A 76 18.06 -18.75 19.96
N LYS A 77 18.93 -18.65 20.97
CA LYS A 77 20.39 -18.65 20.75
C LYS A 77 20.88 -19.96 20.12
N ILE A 78 20.45 -21.10 20.66
CA ILE A 78 20.89 -22.42 20.22
C ILE A 78 20.57 -22.63 18.74
N LEU A 79 19.38 -22.26 18.29
CA LEU A 79 19.00 -22.40 16.89
C LEU A 79 19.75 -21.41 15.99
N PHE A 80 19.88 -20.15 16.41
CA PHE A 80 20.66 -19.14 15.67
C PHE A 80 22.12 -19.58 15.48
N ASP A 81 22.79 -19.98 16.56
CA ASP A 81 24.17 -20.44 16.51
C ASP A 81 24.31 -21.67 15.59
N PHE A 82 23.35 -22.60 15.60
CA PHE A 82 23.37 -23.76 14.71
C PHE A 82 23.31 -23.36 13.24
N VAL A 83 22.36 -22.50 12.86
CA VAL A 83 22.18 -22.08 11.46
C VAL A 83 23.42 -21.33 10.96
N GLU A 84 23.97 -20.43 11.78
CA GLU A 84 25.15 -19.64 11.44
C GLU A 84 26.43 -20.45 11.32
N ASN A 85 26.56 -21.56 12.05
CA ASN A 85 27.73 -22.45 11.99
C ASN A 85 27.49 -23.70 11.11
N PHE A 86 26.36 -23.80 10.41
CA PHE A 86 26.00 -25.01 9.67
C PHE A 86 26.98 -25.35 8.55
N ASP A 87 27.52 -24.33 7.87
CA ASP A 87 28.49 -24.55 6.78
C ASP A 87 29.76 -25.23 7.27
N ASP A 88 30.26 -24.85 8.45
CA ASP A 88 31.40 -25.50 9.09
C ASP A 88 31.09 -26.93 9.50
N ILE A 89 29.86 -27.20 9.97
CA ILE A 89 29.40 -28.56 10.27
C ILE A 89 29.37 -29.40 9.00
N MET A 90 28.92 -28.83 7.87
CA MET A 90 28.88 -29.52 6.58
C MET A 90 30.26 -29.88 6.02
N VAL A 91 31.26 -29.04 6.27
CA VAL A 91 32.67 -29.35 5.95
C VAL A 91 33.13 -30.56 6.76
N LYS A 92 32.85 -30.60 8.06
CA LYS A 92 33.24 -31.70 8.95
C LYS A 92 32.47 -33.00 8.68
N LEU A 93 31.27 -32.93 8.12
CA LEU A 93 30.52 -34.09 7.64
C LEU A 93 31.15 -34.79 6.42
N ASN A 94 32.13 -34.18 5.74
CA ASN A 94 32.86 -34.80 4.63
C ASN A 94 34.01 -35.73 5.08
N VAL A 95 34.19 -35.94 6.39
CA VAL A 95 35.24 -36.79 6.95
C VAL A 95 34.93 -38.28 6.71
N LYS A 96 35.97 -39.09 6.46
CA LYS A 96 35.84 -40.53 6.15
C LYS A 96 35.50 -41.41 7.35
N ASP A 97 35.66 -40.91 8.57
CA ASP A 97 35.37 -41.65 9.80
C ASP A 97 33.85 -41.69 10.07
N ASN A 98 33.27 -42.88 9.96
CA ASN A 98 31.85 -43.12 10.20
C ASN A 98 31.41 -42.77 11.63
N LYS A 99 32.25 -42.93 12.65
CA LYS A 99 31.89 -42.61 14.04
C LYS A 99 31.82 -41.11 14.28
N GLU A 100 32.70 -40.35 13.65
CA GLU A 100 32.68 -38.89 13.75
C GLU A 100 31.48 -38.31 12.99
N LYS A 101 31.21 -38.86 11.81
CA LYS A 101 30.02 -38.55 11.02
C LYS A 101 28.72 -38.77 11.79
N GLU A 102 28.60 -39.89 12.51
CA GLU A 102 27.46 -40.19 13.37
C GLU A 102 27.24 -39.14 14.46
N LYS A 103 28.33 -38.67 15.11
CA LYS A 103 28.24 -37.60 16.11
C LYS A 103 27.70 -36.29 15.53
N TYR A 104 28.14 -35.89 14.34
CA TYR A 104 27.61 -34.70 13.68
C TYR A 104 26.17 -34.87 13.24
N CYS A 105 25.78 -36.04 12.72
CA CYS A 105 24.39 -36.31 12.38
C CYS A 105 23.48 -36.25 13.62
N ASN A 106 23.91 -36.81 14.76
CA ASN A 106 23.20 -36.71 16.03
C ASN A 106 23.11 -35.26 16.52
N TYR A 107 24.19 -34.49 16.37
CA TYR A 107 24.21 -33.07 16.70
C TYR A 107 23.19 -32.30 15.85
N ILE A 108 23.18 -32.49 14.53
CA ILE A 108 22.23 -31.85 13.61
C ILE A 108 20.79 -32.23 13.95
N LYS A 109 20.53 -33.52 14.20
CA LYS A 109 19.23 -34.04 14.60
C LYS A 109 18.66 -33.29 15.80
N PHE A 110 19.47 -33.08 16.83
CA PHE A 110 19.08 -32.32 18.01
C PHE A 110 18.54 -30.91 17.66
N PHE A 111 19.14 -30.20 16.71
CA PHE A 111 18.66 -28.86 16.33
C PHE A 111 17.40 -28.88 15.48
N PHE A 112 17.23 -29.89 14.63
CA PHE A 112 15.96 -30.11 13.93
C PHE A 112 14.82 -30.40 14.93
N ASP A 113 15.10 -31.13 16.00
CA ASP A 113 14.14 -31.35 17.09
C ASP A 113 13.84 -30.06 17.86
N VAL A 114 14.85 -29.21 18.09
CA VAL A 114 14.67 -27.88 18.69
C VAL A 114 13.75 -27.02 17.81
N TYR A 115 13.99 -26.98 16.50
CA TYR A 115 13.12 -26.27 15.54
C TYR A 115 11.68 -26.82 15.57
N LYS A 116 11.49 -28.14 15.55
CA LYS A 116 10.16 -28.78 15.62
C LYS A 116 9.42 -28.43 16.91
N LYS A 117 10.13 -28.36 18.05
CA LYS A 117 9.57 -27.92 19.33
C LYS A 117 9.18 -26.44 19.31
N MET A 118 9.97 -25.58 18.66
CA MET A 118 9.60 -24.18 18.48
C MET A 118 8.33 -24.02 17.63
N GLU A 119 8.25 -24.75 16.50
CA GLU A 119 7.11 -24.72 15.58
C GLU A 119 5.80 -25.14 16.25
N THR A 120 5.84 -26.22 17.04
CA THR A 120 4.65 -26.82 17.67
C THR A 120 4.20 -26.13 18.96
N SER A 121 4.93 -25.12 19.43
CA SER A 121 4.59 -24.42 20.67
C SER A 121 3.40 -23.45 20.48
N THR A 122 2.25 -23.77 21.08
CA THR A 122 0.96 -23.05 20.94
C THR A 122 0.99 -21.57 21.33
N ASN A 123 1.99 -21.14 22.10
CA ASN A 123 2.23 -19.74 22.50
C ASN A 123 3.67 -19.26 22.20
N GLY A 124 4.49 -20.03 21.49
CA GLY A 124 5.92 -19.76 21.31
C GLY A 124 6.35 -19.43 19.88
N SER A 125 5.56 -19.77 18.86
CA SER A 125 5.87 -19.48 17.44
C SER A 125 6.12 -17.99 17.17
N LYS A 126 5.36 -17.09 17.80
CA LYS A 126 5.58 -15.63 17.69
C LYS A 126 6.95 -15.20 18.25
N GLY A 127 7.35 -15.78 19.39
CA GLY A 127 8.61 -15.46 20.06
C GLY A 127 9.84 -16.08 19.38
N TYR A 128 9.68 -17.04 18.47
CA TYR A 128 10.76 -17.70 17.71
C TYR A 128 10.79 -17.31 16.22
N GLN A 129 9.99 -16.34 15.80
CA GLN A 129 9.77 -16.06 14.37
C GLN A 129 11.06 -15.75 13.62
N ASP A 130 11.97 -14.97 14.22
CA ASP A 130 13.25 -14.62 13.59
C ASP A 130 14.14 -15.86 13.35
N GLU A 131 14.29 -16.73 14.35
CA GLU A 131 15.13 -17.93 14.26
C GLU A 131 14.51 -18.99 13.38
N MET A 132 13.18 -19.14 13.45
CA MET A 132 12.44 -20.03 12.56
C MET A 132 12.62 -19.57 11.12
N ASN A 133 12.39 -18.28 10.80
CA ASN A 133 12.59 -17.77 9.45
C ASN A 133 14.04 -17.99 8.97
N HIS A 134 15.03 -17.73 9.82
CA HIS A 134 16.44 -17.92 9.47
C HIS A 134 16.78 -19.39 9.19
N PHE A 135 16.27 -20.30 10.01
CA PHE A 135 16.37 -21.75 9.77
C PHE A 135 15.70 -22.15 8.46
N GLN A 136 14.47 -21.67 8.23
CA GLN A 136 13.70 -21.96 7.03
C GLN A 136 14.41 -21.43 5.77
N GLU A 137 14.97 -20.22 5.79
CA GLU A 137 15.75 -19.67 4.68
C GLU A 137 16.96 -20.55 4.34
N LYS A 138 17.69 -21.05 5.35
CA LYS A 138 18.88 -21.89 5.17
C LYS A 138 18.53 -23.28 4.63
N PHE A 139 17.51 -23.93 5.21
CA PHE A 139 17.24 -25.34 4.95
C PHE A 139 16.09 -25.60 3.97
N LEU A 140 15.09 -24.73 3.91
CA LEU A 140 13.90 -24.91 3.08
C LEU A 140 13.93 -24.03 1.83
N GLY A 141 14.61 -22.88 1.88
CA GLY A 141 14.87 -22.04 0.71
C GLY A 141 15.93 -22.59 -0.24
N ASN A 142 16.64 -23.66 0.17
CA ASN A 142 17.71 -24.29 -0.60
C ASN A 142 17.58 -25.83 -0.59
N ILE A 143 16.67 -26.35 -1.42
CA ILE A 143 16.38 -27.80 -1.55
C ILE A 143 17.66 -28.63 -1.76
N LYS A 144 18.66 -28.09 -2.48
CA LYS A 144 19.94 -28.77 -2.74
C LYS A 144 20.77 -29.00 -1.48
N GLU A 145 20.76 -28.04 -0.55
CA GLU A 145 21.50 -28.11 0.72
C GLU A 145 20.87 -29.16 1.64
N LEU A 146 19.54 -29.22 1.66
CA LEU A 146 18.77 -30.22 2.38
C LEU A 146 18.98 -31.63 1.80
N ASP A 147 18.98 -31.77 0.48
CA ASP A 147 19.23 -33.04 -0.20
C ASP A 147 20.65 -33.56 0.07
N ASN A 148 21.65 -32.68 0.04
CA ASN A 148 23.02 -33.03 0.38
C ASN A 148 23.15 -33.49 1.84
N LEU A 149 22.47 -32.82 2.77
CA LEU A 149 22.42 -33.24 4.18
C LEU A 149 21.78 -34.63 4.31
N ASN A 150 20.69 -34.90 3.59
CA ASN A 150 20.00 -36.20 3.62
C ASN A 150 20.85 -37.35 3.07
N ILE A 151 21.66 -37.10 2.04
CA ILE A 151 22.61 -38.09 1.52
C ILE A 151 23.67 -38.42 2.59
N LYS A 152 24.10 -37.41 3.35
CA LYS A 152 25.15 -37.55 4.36
C LYS A 152 24.63 -38.16 5.66
N CYS A 153 23.44 -37.81 6.11
CA CYS A 153 22.85 -38.27 7.38
C CYS A 153 21.55 -39.04 7.11
N PRO A 154 21.60 -40.36 6.85
CA PRO A 154 20.45 -41.12 6.35
C PRO A 154 19.40 -41.53 7.40
N GLU A 155 19.65 -41.30 8.69
CA GLU A 155 18.74 -41.76 9.77
C GLU A 155 17.35 -41.09 9.74
N GLN A 156 16.36 -41.85 10.21
CA GLN A 156 14.95 -41.81 9.80
C GLN A 156 14.11 -40.58 10.24
N GLU A 157 14.54 -39.75 11.21
CA GLU A 157 13.69 -38.69 11.78
C GLU A 157 13.90 -37.30 11.18
N SER A 158 15.11 -36.97 10.69
CA SER A 158 15.32 -35.77 9.85
C SER A 158 14.51 -35.85 8.56
N ARG A 159 14.24 -37.07 8.07
CA ARG A 159 13.32 -37.31 6.96
C ARG A 159 11.90 -36.85 7.26
N GLU A 160 11.34 -36.96 8.46
CA GLU A 160 9.94 -36.57 8.71
C GLU A 160 9.71 -35.06 8.56
N VAL A 161 10.62 -34.24 9.08
CA VAL A 161 10.60 -32.78 8.89
C VAL A 161 10.73 -32.48 7.40
N VAL A 162 11.69 -33.12 6.73
CA VAL A 162 11.93 -32.94 5.29
C VAL A 162 10.79 -33.46 4.41
N GLN A 163 10.14 -34.58 4.73
CA GLN A 163 9.08 -35.18 3.91
C GLN A 163 7.77 -34.45 4.07
N LYS A 164 7.42 -34.00 5.28
CA LYS A 164 6.25 -33.16 5.53
C LYS A 164 6.38 -31.79 4.84
N GLU A 165 7.61 -31.29 4.69
CA GLU A 165 7.91 -30.04 3.96
C GLU A 165 8.04 -30.27 2.45
N LYS A 166 8.64 -31.36 1.97
CA LYS A 166 8.64 -31.75 0.54
C LYS A 166 7.24 -32.04 0.01
N THR A 167 6.33 -32.59 0.82
CA THR A 167 4.90 -32.71 0.46
C THR A 167 4.16 -31.37 0.46
N ARG A 168 4.66 -30.34 1.18
CA ARG A 168 4.19 -28.95 1.04
C ARG A 168 4.79 -28.22 -0.16
N CYS A 169 6.04 -28.51 -0.53
CA CYS A 169 6.75 -27.94 -1.69
C CYS A 169 6.42 -28.62 -3.02
N THR A 170 5.59 -29.67 -3.03
CA THR A 170 5.04 -30.18 -4.29
C THR A 170 3.95 -29.20 -4.71
N PRO A 171 3.95 -28.65 -5.94
CA PRO A 171 2.89 -27.75 -6.37
C PRO A 171 1.57 -28.49 -6.18
N MET A 172 0.77 -28.06 -5.19
CA MET A 172 -0.62 -28.45 -5.12
C MET A 172 -1.25 -27.85 -6.37
N ASN A 173 -1.38 -28.66 -7.42
CA ASN A 173 -2.11 -28.33 -8.66
C ASN A 173 -3.59 -27.97 -8.42
N ASN A 174 -4.04 -27.87 -7.16
CA ASN A 174 -5.38 -27.50 -6.78
C ASN A 174 -5.36 -26.65 -5.50
N PHE A 175 -4.71 -25.48 -5.51
CA PHE A 175 -5.06 -24.44 -4.54
C PHE A 175 -6.32 -23.73 -5.04
N VAL A 176 -7.47 -24.36 -4.81
CA VAL A 176 -8.76 -23.67 -4.94
C VAL A 176 -8.80 -22.68 -3.78
N SER A 177 -8.50 -21.42 -4.07
CA SER A 177 -8.67 -20.35 -3.11
C SER A 177 -10.16 -20.24 -2.77
N HIS A 178 -10.57 -20.72 -1.60
CA HIS A 178 -11.84 -20.32 -1.01
C HIS A 178 -11.72 -18.86 -0.55
N TYR A 179 -11.74 -17.93 -1.52
CA TYR A 179 -12.15 -16.57 -1.22
C TYR A 179 -13.61 -16.64 -0.82
N ASN A 180 -13.91 -16.33 0.44
CA ASN A 180 -15.26 -15.93 0.83
C ASN A 180 -15.54 -14.58 0.16
N VAL A 181 -15.87 -14.61 -1.13
CA VAL A 181 -16.35 -13.43 -1.85
C VAL A 181 -17.76 -13.20 -1.34
N ASN A 182 -17.96 -12.09 -0.65
CA ASN A 182 -19.31 -11.67 -0.29
C ASN A 182 -20.07 -11.39 -1.58
N GLU A 183 -21.32 -11.85 -1.73
CA GLU A 183 -22.11 -11.60 -2.94
C GLU A 183 -22.21 -10.11 -3.29
N ASN A 184 -22.16 -9.24 -2.27
CA ASN A 184 -22.15 -7.78 -2.42
C ASN A 184 -20.84 -7.21 -2.98
N GLU A 185 -19.75 -7.98 -3.02
CA GLU A 185 -18.44 -7.59 -3.57
C GLU A 185 -18.23 -8.09 -5.01
N VAL A 186 -19.25 -8.65 -5.66
CA VAL A 186 -19.15 -9.10 -7.05
C VAL A 186 -19.65 -8.00 -7.97
N ILE A 187 -18.73 -7.42 -8.75
CA ILE A 187 -19.07 -6.47 -9.83
C ILE A 187 -19.18 -7.21 -11.15
N LEU A 188 -20.09 -6.75 -12.00
CA LEU A 188 -20.15 -7.21 -13.38
C LEU A 188 -18.98 -6.59 -14.15
N ILE A 189 -18.05 -7.44 -14.59
CA ILE A 189 -16.85 -7.03 -15.30
C ILE A 189 -17.14 -7.00 -16.80
N ASP A 190 -16.68 -5.94 -17.47
CA ASP A 190 -16.73 -5.81 -18.92
C ASP A 190 -16.03 -6.98 -19.62
N SER A 191 -16.58 -7.44 -20.75
CA SER A 191 -15.99 -8.57 -21.49
C SER A 191 -14.58 -8.29 -21.95
N ASN A 192 -14.26 -7.07 -22.40
CA ASN A 192 -12.91 -6.74 -22.85
C ASN A 192 -11.92 -6.73 -21.68
N LEU A 193 -12.35 -6.24 -20.51
CA LEU A 193 -11.52 -6.28 -19.31
C LEU A 193 -11.27 -7.72 -18.84
N LYS A 194 -12.29 -8.59 -18.94
CA LYS A 194 -12.16 -10.01 -18.66
C LYS A 194 -11.16 -10.67 -19.61
N ASP A 195 -11.30 -10.45 -20.92
CA ASP A 195 -10.40 -11.01 -21.94
C ASP A 195 -8.94 -10.54 -21.73
N LEU A 196 -8.77 -9.28 -21.35
CA LEU A 196 -7.46 -8.73 -20.98
C LEU A 196 -6.85 -9.48 -19.78
N TYR A 197 -7.62 -9.74 -18.72
CA TYR A 197 -7.12 -10.52 -17.58
C TYR A 197 -6.80 -11.97 -17.95
N GLU A 198 -7.58 -12.59 -18.83
CA GLU A 198 -7.28 -13.92 -19.36
C GLU A 198 -5.97 -13.91 -20.16
N GLU A 199 -5.71 -12.88 -20.97
CA GLU A 199 -4.45 -12.69 -21.69
C GLU A 199 -3.25 -12.58 -20.74
N LEU A 200 -3.36 -11.78 -19.68
CA LEU A 200 -2.32 -11.62 -18.67
C LEU A 200 -1.98 -12.94 -17.96
N ASN A 201 -2.95 -13.83 -17.80
CA ASN A 201 -2.80 -15.12 -17.15
C ASN A 201 -2.12 -16.19 -18.01
N LYS A 202 -2.06 -16.03 -19.33
CA LYS A 202 -1.45 -17.00 -20.25
C LYS A 202 0.02 -17.25 -19.90
N GLU A 203 0.43 -18.50 -19.92
CA GLU A 203 1.83 -18.88 -19.75
C GLU A 203 2.59 -18.73 -21.07
N ASP A 204 3.90 -18.53 -20.96
CA ASP A 204 4.80 -18.47 -22.10
C ASP A 204 5.97 -19.42 -21.87
N GLN A 205 6.50 -20.02 -22.94
CA GLN A 205 7.59 -20.99 -22.88
C GLN A 205 8.97 -20.35 -23.06
N ILE A 206 9.05 -19.02 -23.19
CA ILE A 206 10.31 -18.30 -23.35
C ILE A 206 11.14 -18.40 -22.06
N ASP A 207 12.23 -19.19 -22.12
CA ASP A 207 13.13 -19.42 -20.99
C ASP A 207 13.82 -18.15 -20.47
N ASN A 208 14.00 -17.13 -21.32
CA ASN A 208 14.69 -15.91 -20.92
C ASN A 208 13.95 -15.11 -19.81
N TYR A 209 12.64 -15.27 -19.68
CA TYR A 209 11.89 -14.60 -18.60
C TYR A 209 12.21 -15.18 -17.22
N LYS A 210 12.54 -16.47 -17.15
CA LYS A 210 12.88 -17.17 -15.90
C LYS A 210 14.15 -16.60 -15.25
N ASN A 211 15.11 -16.16 -16.07
CA ASN A 211 16.38 -15.57 -15.59
C ASN A 211 16.15 -14.31 -14.72
N TYR A 212 15.06 -13.57 -14.94
CA TYR A 212 14.73 -12.43 -14.09
C TYR A 212 14.20 -12.87 -12.71
N CYS A 213 13.69 -14.08 -12.58
CA CYS A 213 12.97 -14.57 -11.41
C CYS A 213 13.78 -15.53 -10.52
N THR A 214 15.04 -15.82 -10.85
CA THR A 214 15.87 -16.84 -10.16
C THR A 214 15.98 -16.64 -8.64
N GLU A 215 15.98 -15.40 -8.15
CA GLU A 215 16.00 -15.13 -6.70
C GLU A 215 14.70 -15.51 -5.97
N LEU A 216 13.58 -15.56 -6.70
CA LEU A 216 12.27 -15.96 -6.19
C LEU A 216 12.08 -17.48 -6.20
N GLU A 217 12.85 -18.23 -6.98
CA GLU A 217 12.83 -19.71 -6.97
C GLU A 217 13.14 -20.26 -5.56
N LYS A 218 13.99 -19.55 -4.81
CA LYS A 218 14.32 -19.87 -3.40
C LYS A 218 13.11 -19.74 -2.46
N HIS A 219 12.04 -19.08 -2.89
CA HIS A 219 10.83 -18.81 -2.11
C HIS A 219 9.63 -19.62 -2.59
N GLU A 220 9.78 -20.47 -3.61
CA GLU A 220 8.69 -21.26 -4.16
C GLU A 220 8.09 -22.24 -3.13
N CYS A 221 8.91 -22.74 -2.20
CA CYS A 221 8.44 -23.59 -1.11
C CYS A 221 7.59 -22.82 -0.07
N THR A 222 8.00 -21.62 0.31
CA THR A 222 7.32 -20.82 1.35
C THR A 222 6.14 -20.03 0.77
N HIS A 223 6.20 -19.72 -0.52
CA HIS A 223 5.21 -18.97 -1.28
C HIS A 223 4.95 -19.65 -2.63
N PRO A 224 4.23 -20.79 -2.64
CA PRO A 224 3.95 -21.52 -3.88
C PRO A 224 3.28 -20.63 -4.94
N GLY A 225 3.79 -20.71 -6.17
CA GLY A 225 3.35 -19.92 -7.32
C GLY A 225 4.08 -18.59 -7.50
N VAL A 226 4.99 -18.18 -6.61
CA VAL A 226 5.64 -16.87 -6.69
C VAL A 226 6.57 -16.75 -7.91
N THR A 227 7.27 -17.82 -8.27
CA THR A 227 8.11 -17.85 -9.48
C THR A 227 7.25 -17.76 -10.74
N THR A 228 6.12 -18.48 -10.75
CA THR A 228 5.15 -18.45 -11.86
C THR A 228 4.53 -17.06 -12.00
N LEU A 229 4.19 -16.40 -10.90
CA LEU A 229 3.71 -15.03 -10.92
C LEU A 229 4.78 -14.06 -11.47
N CYS A 230 6.02 -14.18 -10.99
CA CYS A 230 7.12 -13.36 -11.46
C CYS A 230 7.33 -13.48 -12.97
N THR A 231 7.36 -14.71 -13.49
CA THR A 231 7.57 -14.95 -14.92
C THR A 231 6.43 -14.38 -15.78
N LYS A 232 5.17 -14.53 -15.34
CA LYS A 232 4.01 -13.88 -15.99
C LYS A 232 4.12 -12.36 -15.97
N ALA A 233 4.50 -11.77 -14.83
CA ALA A 233 4.68 -10.32 -14.71
C ALA A 233 5.78 -9.79 -15.65
N VAL A 234 6.92 -10.48 -15.73
CA VAL A 234 8.04 -10.15 -16.63
C VAL A 234 7.60 -10.21 -18.09
N LYS A 235 6.92 -11.30 -18.50
CA LYS A 235 6.37 -11.45 -19.85
C LYS A 235 5.45 -10.29 -20.20
N ASN A 236 4.47 -10.00 -19.35
CA ASN A 236 3.49 -8.95 -19.60
C ASN A 236 4.15 -7.56 -19.67
N LEU A 237 5.11 -7.26 -18.80
CA LEU A 237 5.84 -5.99 -18.83
C LEU A 237 6.69 -5.82 -20.10
N ILE A 238 7.40 -6.87 -20.53
CA ILE A 238 8.19 -6.83 -21.78
C ILE A 238 7.27 -6.67 -22.99
N TYR A 239 6.11 -7.34 -23.01
CA TYR A 239 5.13 -7.12 -24.07
C TYR A 239 4.67 -5.64 -24.12
N LEU A 240 4.34 -5.04 -22.98
CA LEU A 240 3.95 -3.64 -22.89
C LEU A 240 5.09 -2.66 -23.23
N SER A 241 6.35 -3.05 -23.03
CA SER A 241 7.50 -2.22 -23.41
C SER A 241 7.67 -2.11 -24.92
N LEU A 242 7.17 -3.10 -25.68
CA LEU A 242 7.20 -3.13 -27.14
C LEU A 242 6.00 -2.42 -27.78
N MET A 243 4.95 -2.13 -27.01
CA MET A 243 3.78 -1.42 -27.52
C MET A 243 4.07 0.08 -27.77
N PRO A 244 3.41 0.70 -28.77
CA PRO A 244 3.48 2.14 -28.98
C PRO A 244 3.06 2.94 -27.74
N GLN A 245 3.72 4.08 -27.50
CA GLN A 245 3.38 4.97 -26.38
C GLN A 245 2.10 5.75 -26.68
N ASN A 246 0.96 5.19 -26.26
CA ASN A 246 -0.36 5.77 -26.42
C ASN A 246 -1.25 5.48 -25.19
N GLU A 247 -2.46 6.04 -25.21
CA GLU A 247 -3.45 5.86 -24.13
C GLU A 247 -3.84 4.39 -23.92
N GLU A 248 -3.97 3.60 -25.01
CA GLU A 248 -4.27 2.17 -24.90
C GLU A 248 -3.22 1.43 -24.06
N ARG A 249 -1.93 1.70 -24.32
CA ARG A 249 -0.83 1.11 -23.57
C ARG A 249 -0.85 1.56 -22.11
N ASP A 250 -1.13 2.83 -21.83
CA ASP A 250 -1.23 3.35 -20.47
C ASP A 250 -2.36 2.64 -19.69
N GLU A 251 -3.51 2.47 -20.33
CA GLU A 251 -4.64 1.74 -19.75
C GLU A 251 -4.30 0.27 -19.50
N ARG A 252 -3.55 -0.39 -20.40
CA ARG A 252 -3.05 -1.75 -20.15
C ARG A 252 -2.01 -1.80 -19.02
N CYS A 253 -1.17 -0.78 -18.84
CA CYS A 253 -0.28 -0.68 -17.67
C CYS A 253 -1.11 -0.66 -16.36
N PHE A 254 -2.21 0.10 -16.32
CA PHE A 254 -3.09 0.15 -15.15
C PHE A 254 -3.75 -1.19 -14.88
N SER A 255 -4.29 -1.85 -15.91
CA SER A 255 -4.88 -3.18 -15.74
C SER A 255 -3.85 -4.23 -15.31
N LEU A 256 -2.62 -4.17 -15.83
CA LEU A 256 -1.52 -5.04 -15.39
C LEU A 256 -1.20 -4.84 -13.91
N LYS A 257 -1.14 -3.60 -13.43
CA LYS A 257 -0.90 -3.28 -12.01
C LYS A 257 -1.93 -3.97 -11.12
N HIS A 258 -3.22 -3.82 -11.43
CA HIS A 258 -4.30 -4.39 -10.62
C HIS A 258 -4.38 -5.92 -10.73
N TRP A 259 -4.11 -6.48 -11.91
CA TRP A 259 -3.93 -7.93 -12.06
C TRP A 259 -2.80 -8.45 -11.17
N LEU A 260 -1.64 -7.79 -11.19
CA LEU A 260 -0.49 -8.19 -10.39
C LEU A 260 -0.82 -8.15 -8.89
N TYR A 261 -1.49 -7.09 -8.43
CA TYR A 261 -1.98 -6.99 -7.06
C TYR A 261 -2.91 -8.15 -6.68
N GLN A 262 -3.84 -8.52 -7.56
CA GLN A 262 -4.74 -9.66 -7.33
C GLN A 262 -3.95 -10.97 -7.20
N GLU A 263 -3.01 -11.24 -8.11
CA GLU A 263 -2.22 -12.46 -8.08
C GLU A 263 -1.30 -12.54 -6.85
N ILE A 264 -0.70 -11.41 -6.43
CA ILE A 264 0.05 -11.36 -5.17
C ILE A 264 -0.87 -11.73 -4.01
N ARG A 265 -2.07 -11.14 -3.93
CA ARG A 265 -3.04 -11.46 -2.85
C ARG A 265 -3.49 -12.93 -2.82
N LYS A 266 -3.35 -13.69 -3.92
CA LYS A 266 -3.61 -15.14 -3.95
C LYS A 266 -2.53 -15.93 -3.24
N ILE A 267 -1.30 -15.45 -3.24
CA ILE A 267 -0.14 -16.10 -2.63
C ILE A 267 0.02 -15.66 -1.16
N PHE A 268 -0.22 -14.39 -0.87
CA PHE A 268 0.02 -13.81 0.45
C PHE A 268 -1.31 -13.65 1.22
N HIS A 269 -1.59 -14.60 2.12
CA HIS A 269 -2.88 -14.71 2.82
C HIS A 269 -3.01 -13.89 4.12
N ARG A 270 -1.93 -13.30 4.63
CA ARG A 270 -1.96 -12.59 5.93
C ARG A 270 -2.43 -11.14 5.74
N ASN A 271 -3.54 -10.78 6.39
CA ASN A 271 -3.93 -9.40 6.62
C ASN A 271 -2.96 -8.74 7.61
N THR A 272 -1.77 -8.33 7.15
CA THR A 272 -0.84 -7.57 7.99
C THR A 272 -0.10 -6.51 7.19
N THR A 273 -0.22 -5.26 7.63
CA THR A 273 0.67 -4.12 7.31
C THR A 273 0.94 -3.86 5.82
N ASN A 274 1.77 -2.85 5.53
CA ASN A 274 2.14 -2.47 4.18
C ASN A 274 2.85 -3.63 3.46
N ALA A 275 2.44 -3.94 2.22
CA ALA A 275 2.95 -5.05 1.42
C ALA A 275 4.47 -4.96 1.18
N SER A 276 5.04 -3.75 1.21
CA SER A 276 6.49 -3.53 1.14
C SER A 276 7.28 -4.12 2.31
N TYR A 277 6.65 -4.53 3.41
CA TYR A 277 7.35 -5.19 4.51
C TYR A 277 7.50 -6.69 4.34
N GLU A 278 6.81 -7.29 3.38
CA GLU A 278 6.99 -8.70 3.03
C GLU A 278 8.23 -8.86 2.14
N PRO A 279 9.29 -9.56 2.60
CA PRO A 279 10.54 -9.66 1.85
C PRO A 279 10.39 -10.27 0.46
N VAL A 280 9.47 -11.23 0.29
CA VAL A 280 9.24 -11.88 -1.01
C VAL A 280 8.54 -10.94 -2.00
N ILE A 281 7.57 -10.15 -1.52
CA ILE A 281 6.93 -9.09 -2.32
C ILE A 281 7.97 -8.02 -2.72
N THR A 282 8.90 -7.67 -1.82
CA THR A 282 9.98 -6.73 -2.12
C THR A 282 10.89 -7.24 -3.24
N LYS A 283 11.23 -8.53 -3.25
CA LYS A 283 11.99 -9.13 -4.35
C LYS A 283 11.22 -9.08 -5.67
N LEU A 284 9.91 -9.30 -5.65
CA LEU A 284 9.07 -9.16 -6.84
C LEU A 284 9.04 -7.70 -7.34
N LYS A 285 8.94 -6.72 -6.44
CA LYS A 285 9.05 -5.28 -6.74
C LYS A 285 10.38 -4.98 -7.46
N ASP A 286 11.50 -5.50 -6.97
CA ASP A 286 12.82 -5.27 -7.58
C ASP A 286 12.88 -5.81 -9.02
N VAL A 287 12.27 -6.97 -9.27
CA VAL A 287 12.17 -7.52 -10.64
C VAL A 287 11.35 -6.59 -11.53
N VAL A 288 10.16 -6.17 -11.09
CA VAL A 288 9.29 -5.24 -11.84
C VAL A 288 9.97 -3.91 -12.13
N LEU A 289 10.69 -3.35 -11.15
CA LEU A 289 11.46 -2.12 -11.31
C LEU A 289 12.60 -2.28 -12.31
N ARG A 290 13.34 -3.39 -12.25
CA ARG A 290 14.41 -3.69 -13.20
C ARG A 290 13.87 -3.80 -14.62
N ILE A 291 12.77 -4.50 -14.85
CA ILE A 291 12.18 -4.59 -16.20
C ILE A 291 11.76 -3.21 -16.71
N ASN A 292 11.08 -2.41 -15.88
CA ASN A 292 10.71 -1.05 -16.24
C ASN A 292 11.93 -0.19 -16.62
N ASN A 293 13.02 -0.28 -15.86
CA ASN A 293 14.21 0.54 -16.12
C ASN A 293 15.05 0.04 -17.31
N THR A 294 15.00 -1.26 -17.65
CA THR A 294 15.81 -1.85 -18.72
C THR A 294 15.10 -1.87 -20.07
N HIS A 295 13.80 -2.15 -20.10
CA HIS A 295 13.08 -2.40 -21.36
C HIS A 295 12.24 -1.22 -21.85
N PHE A 296 11.92 -0.24 -20.99
CA PHE A 296 11.06 0.88 -21.36
C PHE A 296 11.87 2.12 -21.72
N SER A 297 11.70 2.63 -22.95
CA SER A 297 12.32 3.88 -23.39
C SER A 297 11.38 5.07 -23.16
N GLY A 298 11.30 5.60 -21.93
CA GLY A 298 10.59 6.85 -21.65
C GLY A 298 9.46 6.71 -20.63
N LYS A 299 8.30 6.16 -21.03
CA LYS A 299 7.11 6.03 -20.16
C LYS A 299 6.93 4.60 -19.61
N PRO A 300 7.51 4.27 -18.43
CA PRO A 300 7.39 2.95 -17.80
C PRO A 300 5.98 2.65 -17.26
N CYS A 301 5.63 1.36 -17.18
CA CYS A 301 4.48 0.88 -16.43
C CYS A 301 4.86 0.69 -14.95
N TYR A 302 5.10 1.78 -14.22
CA TYR A 302 5.44 1.66 -12.80
C TYR A 302 4.26 1.15 -11.97
N CYS A 303 4.54 0.14 -11.15
CA CYS A 303 3.64 -0.34 -10.10
C CYS A 303 4.20 0.12 -8.75
N SER A 304 3.44 0.89 -7.97
CA SER A 304 3.75 1.07 -6.56
C SER A 304 3.56 -0.28 -5.85
N PHE A 305 4.36 -0.55 -4.83
CA PHE A 305 4.18 -1.72 -3.95
C PHE A 305 3.92 -1.25 -2.52
N ASP A 306 3.40 -0.04 -2.39
CA ASP A 306 3.02 0.58 -1.12
C ASP A 306 1.54 0.33 -0.86
N GLY A 307 1.16 0.37 0.41
CA GLY A 307 -0.20 0.09 0.86
C GLY A 307 -0.39 -1.37 1.28
N THR A 308 -1.58 -1.68 1.77
CA THR A 308 -1.94 -2.99 2.30
C THR A 308 -2.57 -3.87 1.23
N LEU A 309 -2.56 -5.19 1.44
CA LEU A 309 -3.27 -6.14 0.58
C LEU A 309 -4.78 -5.84 0.49
N ASN A 310 -5.38 -5.22 1.50
CA ASN A 310 -6.79 -4.82 1.45
C ASN A 310 -6.99 -3.56 0.61
N GLU A 311 -6.12 -2.56 0.72
CA GLU A 311 -6.18 -1.37 -0.15
C GLU A 311 -6.02 -1.77 -1.62
N TRP A 312 -5.12 -2.71 -1.94
CA TRP A 312 -4.98 -3.22 -3.30
C TRP A 312 -6.23 -3.95 -3.81
N LYS A 313 -6.99 -4.62 -2.93
CA LYS A 313 -8.30 -5.22 -3.27
C LYS A 313 -9.28 -4.13 -3.67
N GLU A 314 -9.39 -3.09 -2.86
CA GLU A 314 -10.34 -1.98 -3.06
C GLU A 314 -9.98 -1.15 -4.29
N GLN A 315 -8.69 -0.86 -4.49
CA GLN A 315 -8.18 -0.16 -5.69
C GLN A 315 -8.50 -0.94 -6.96
N LYS A 316 -8.25 -2.25 -6.98
CA LYS A 316 -8.64 -3.09 -8.12
C LYS A 316 -10.15 -3.04 -8.36
N TYR A 317 -10.95 -3.14 -7.30
CA TYR A 317 -12.41 -3.10 -7.43
C TYR A 317 -12.88 -1.79 -8.09
N LEU A 318 -12.33 -0.65 -7.67
CA LEU A 318 -12.62 0.65 -8.27
C LEU A 318 -12.13 0.75 -9.72
N HIS A 319 -10.95 0.24 -10.03
CA HIS A 319 -10.46 0.16 -11.41
C HIS A 319 -11.44 -0.62 -12.30
N ASP A 320 -11.84 -1.82 -11.87
CA ASP A 320 -12.77 -2.67 -12.61
C ASP A 320 -14.14 -2.01 -12.78
N TYR A 321 -14.63 -1.33 -11.74
CA TYR A 321 -15.85 -0.55 -11.76
C TYR A 321 -15.82 0.53 -12.85
N PHE A 322 -14.83 1.42 -12.83
CA PHE A 322 -14.75 2.52 -13.80
C PHE A 322 -14.57 2.00 -15.22
N LYS A 323 -13.78 0.94 -15.40
CA LYS A 323 -13.60 0.27 -16.70
C LYS A 323 -14.87 -0.38 -17.23
N SER A 324 -15.75 -0.83 -16.34
CA SER A 324 -16.96 -1.58 -16.69
C SER A 324 -18.23 -0.74 -16.57
N PHE A 325 -18.13 0.56 -16.28
CA PHE A 325 -19.27 1.42 -15.93
C PHE A 325 -20.36 1.39 -17.01
N ASP A 326 -20.01 1.64 -18.26
CA ASP A 326 -20.97 1.68 -19.38
C ASP A 326 -21.68 0.34 -19.58
N SER A 327 -20.93 -0.76 -19.43
CA SER A 327 -21.47 -2.11 -19.48
C SER A 327 -22.43 -2.33 -18.33
N ILE A 328 -22.01 -2.10 -17.08
CA ILE A 328 -22.86 -2.20 -15.88
C ILE A 328 -24.15 -1.40 -16.04
N GLU A 329 -24.04 -0.17 -16.50
CA GLU A 329 -25.16 0.73 -16.73
C GLU A 329 -26.15 0.16 -17.77
N SER A 330 -25.64 -0.34 -18.89
CA SER A 330 -26.42 -0.98 -19.95
C SER A 330 -27.16 -2.22 -19.44
N PHE A 331 -26.53 -3.01 -18.56
CA PHE A 331 -27.16 -4.18 -17.94
C PHE A 331 -28.26 -3.78 -16.96
N ILE A 332 -28.00 -2.81 -16.07
CA ILE A 332 -28.99 -2.29 -15.11
C ILE A 332 -30.23 -1.78 -15.85
N ASN A 333 -30.05 -1.03 -16.95
CA ASN A 333 -31.17 -0.47 -17.71
C ASN A 333 -32.08 -1.53 -18.34
N LYS A 334 -31.59 -2.76 -18.52
CA LYS A 334 -32.34 -3.88 -19.13
C LYS A 334 -32.92 -4.83 -18.09
N ASP A 335 -32.51 -4.76 -16.82
CA ASP A 335 -32.93 -5.70 -15.79
C ASP A 335 -34.20 -5.21 -15.06
N GLN A 336 -35.27 -6.00 -15.15
CA GLN A 336 -36.55 -5.69 -14.48
C GLN A 336 -36.46 -5.79 -12.96
N ASP A 337 -35.49 -6.54 -12.42
CA ASP A 337 -35.23 -6.73 -10.99
C ASP A 337 -33.90 -6.08 -10.57
N ALA A 338 -33.46 -5.03 -11.28
CA ALA A 338 -32.15 -4.41 -11.11
C ALA A 338 -31.83 -4.06 -9.65
N CYS A 339 -32.78 -3.47 -8.93
CA CYS A 339 -32.60 -3.12 -7.52
C CYS A 339 -32.21 -4.34 -6.67
N LYS A 340 -32.99 -5.42 -6.73
CA LYS A 340 -32.78 -6.62 -5.91
C LYS A 340 -31.43 -7.27 -6.19
N LYS A 341 -30.97 -7.23 -7.44
CA LYS A 341 -29.74 -7.92 -7.88
C LYS A 341 -28.48 -7.07 -7.72
N HIS A 342 -28.57 -5.75 -7.91
CA HIS A 342 -27.38 -4.89 -8.06
C HIS A 342 -27.24 -3.86 -6.95
N PHE A 343 -28.24 -3.63 -6.09
CA PHE A 343 -28.12 -2.64 -5.01
C PHE A 343 -26.93 -2.92 -4.09
N GLY A 344 -26.68 -4.19 -3.74
CA GLY A 344 -25.56 -4.57 -2.88
C GLY A 344 -24.20 -4.13 -3.43
N SER A 345 -23.93 -4.41 -4.71
CA SER A 345 -22.68 -4.05 -5.38
C SER A 345 -22.56 -2.55 -5.64
N VAL A 346 -23.64 -1.88 -6.04
CA VAL A 346 -23.66 -0.42 -6.22
C VAL A 346 -23.41 0.30 -4.89
N ASN A 347 -24.02 -0.15 -3.80
CA ASN A 347 -23.80 0.42 -2.47
C ASN A 347 -22.36 0.16 -1.97
N TYR A 348 -21.83 -1.04 -2.17
CA TYR A 348 -20.43 -1.33 -1.84
C TYR A 348 -19.44 -0.46 -2.63
N THR A 349 -19.69 -0.29 -3.94
CA THR A 349 -18.93 0.63 -4.80
C THR A 349 -18.97 2.05 -4.26
N ASN A 350 -20.15 2.52 -3.85
CA ASN A 350 -20.33 3.87 -3.31
C ASN A 350 -19.53 4.09 -2.02
N LYS A 351 -19.47 3.10 -1.13
CA LYS A 351 -18.63 3.16 0.08
C LYS A 351 -17.14 3.26 -0.24
N LEU A 352 -16.66 2.54 -1.25
CA LEU A 352 -15.28 2.66 -1.72
C LEU A 352 -15.05 4.01 -2.40
N TYR A 353 -16.01 4.49 -3.20
CA TYR A 353 -15.94 5.79 -3.83
C TYR A 353 -15.81 6.92 -2.79
N GLU A 354 -16.65 6.90 -1.75
CA GLU A 354 -16.58 7.81 -0.60
C GLU A 354 -15.21 7.78 0.09
N LYS A 355 -14.66 6.58 0.31
CA LYS A 355 -13.36 6.39 0.96
C LYS A 355 -12.21 7.05 0.18
N TYR A 356 -12.22 6.96 -1.16
CA TYR A 356 -11.08 7.37 -1.99
C TYR A 356 -11.23 8.75 -2.66
N ILE A 357 -12.45 9.29 -2.80
CA ILE A 357 -12.68 10.54 -3.54
C ILE A 357 -11.88 11.72 -2.97
N GLY A 358 -11.77 11.83 -1.65
CA GLY A 358 -11.06 12.94 -0.99
C GLY A 358 -9.55 12.90 -1.20
N GLU A 359 -8.97 11.71 -1.39
CA GLU A 359 -7.53 11.53 -1.62
C GLU A 359 -7.17 11.57 -3.12
N CYS A 360 -8.11 11.13 -3.98
CA CYS A 360 -7.85 10.95 -5.40
C CYS A 360 -8.35 12.10 -6.27
N CYS A 361 -9.25 12.97 -5.79
CA CYS A 361 -9.81 14.06 -6.57
C CYS A 361 -9.45 15.43 -6.00
N TYR A 362 -8.78 16.24 -6.84
CA TYR A 362 -8.40 17.60 -6.49
C TYR A 362 -9.15 18.61 -7.35
N CYS A 363 -10.19 19.22 -6.78
CA CYS A 363 -11.13 20.07 -7.52
C CYS A 363 -10.87 21.57 -7.31
N PHE A 364 -11.16 22.34 -8.36
CA PHE A 364 -11.12 23.80 -8.38
C PHE A 364 -12.53 24.36 -8.45
N LYS A 365 -12.74 25.61 -8.04
CA LYS A 365 -14.08 26.23 -8.06
C LYS A 365 -14.67 26.34 -9.47
N SER A 366 -13.83 26.30 -10.50
CA SER A 366 -14.26 26.24 -11.90
C SER A 366 -15.02 24.96 -12.25
N GLY A 367 -15.05 23.96 -11.36
CA GLY A 367 -15.62 22.63 -11.60
C GLY A 367 -14.62 21.63 -12.20
N HIS A 368 -13.44 22.08 -12.62
CA HIS A 368 -12.37 21.21 -13.08
C HIS A 368 -11.77 20.43 -11.89
N CYS A 369 -11.62 19.12 -12.04
CA CYS A 369 -10.95 18.26 -11.08
C CYS A 369 -9.75 17.57 -11.73
N LYS A 370 -8.70 17.32 -10.94
CA LYS A 370 -7.54 16.56 -11.36
C LYS A 370 -7.46 15.26 -10.56
N GLU A 371 -7.28 14.14 -11.26
CA GLU A 371 -7.03 12.84 -10.65
C GLU A 371 -5.58 12.74 -10.13
N TRP A 372 -5.44 12.31 -8.88
CA TRP A 372 -4.15 11.90 -8.29
C TRP A 372 -3.95 10.39 -8.33
N CYS A 373 -5.03 9.63 -8.49
CA CYS A 373 -5.03 8.17 -8.59
C CYS A 373 -5.55 7.70 -9.96
N PRO A 374 -4.97 8.16 -11.08
CA PRO A 374 -5.54 7.96 -12.41
C PRO A 374 -5.64 6.48 -12.83
N ASP A 375 -4.93 5.59 -12.15
CA ASP A 375 -4.89 4.16 -12.44
C ASP A 375 -6.09 3.37 -11.88
N TYR A 376 -6.83 3.91 -10.91
CA TYR A 376 -8.01 3.24 -10.35
C TYR A 376 -9.18 4.15 -9.99
N PHE A 377 -9.03 5.48 -10.06
CA PHE A 377 -10.08 6.42 -9.68
C PHE A 377 -10.36 7.44 -10.78
N LYS A 378 -11.63 7.77 -10.98
CA LYS A 378 -12.09 8.83 -11.90
C LYS A 378 -12.96 9.86 -11.14
N CYS A 379 -12.69 11.14 -11.36
CA CYS A 379 -13.36 12.25 -10.65
C CYS A 379 -14.58 12.82 -11.39
N GLU A 380 -14.93 12.24 -12.54
CA GLU A 380 -16.04 12.68 -13.36
C GLU A 380 -17.39 12.37 -12.68
N ASP A 381 -18.30 13.36 -12.67
CA ASP A 381 -19.60 13.22 -11.99
C ASP A 381 -20.47 12.15 -12.65
N THR A 382 -20.31 11.93 -13.95
CA THR A 382 -21.07 10.93 -14.75
C THR A 382 -20.75 9.50 -14.30
N LEU A 383 -19.54 9.26 -13.77
CA LEU A 383 -19.08 7.95 -13.30
C LEU A 383 -19.33 7.72 -11.80
N ASN A 384 -20.00 8.66 -11.12
CA ASN A 384 -20.36 8.52 -9.71
C ASN A 384 -21.35 7.34 -9.52
N PRO A 385 -21.12 6.44 -8.54
CA PRO A 385 -22.02 5.31 -8.25
C PRO A 385 -23.48 5.71 -8.00
N TYR A 386 -23.73 6.95 -7.55
CA TYR A 386 -25.07 7.52 -7.42
C TYR A 386 -25.87 7.48 -8.73
N ASN A 387 -25.23 7.65 -9.89
CA ASN A 387 -25.91 7.60 -11.18
C ASN A 387 -26.43 6.19 -11.50
N LEU A 388 -25.71 5.15 -11.09
CA LEU A 388 -26.20 3.78 -11.19
C LEU A 388 -27.34 3.53 -10.20
N TYR A 389 -27.20 4.02 -8.97
CA TYR A 389 -28.25 3.91 -7.95
C TYR A 389 -29.59 4.48 -8.43
N LEU A 390 -29.59 5.66 -9.06
CA LEU A 390 -30.79 6.25 -9.65
C LEU A 390 -31.44 5.36 -10.71
N LYS A 391 -30.63 4.59 -11.46
CA LYS A 391 -31.10 3.68 -12.51
C LYS A 391 -31.65 2.37 -11.96
N LEU A 392 -31.30 1.99 -10.72
CA LEU A 392 -31.83 0.78 -10.06
C LEU A 392 -33.33 0.87 -9.75
N LYS A 393 -33.89 2.09 -9.60
CA LYS A 393 -35.31 2.33 -9.27
C LYS A 393 -35.80 1.55 -8.03
N CYS A 394 -34.96 1.51 -6.99
CA CYS A 394 -35.29 0.87 -5.71
C CYS A 394 -36.47 1.55 -4.99
N THR A 395 -37.21 0.80 -4.17
CA THR A 395 -38.24 1.33 -3.27
C THR A 395 -37.62 2.14 -2.11
N GLU A 396 -38.43 3.00 -1.47
CA GLU A 396 -37.97 3.93 -0.41
C GLU A 396 -37.29 3.23 0.79
N GLU A 397 -37.55 1.95 1.03
CA GLU A 397 -36.94 1.20 2.13
C GLU A 397 -35.44 0.98 1.92
N HIS A 398 -34.97 0.80 0.68
CA HIS A 398 -33.55 0.68 0.33
C HIS A 398 -32.83 2.03 0.25
N ALA A 399 -33.58 3.12 0.06
CA ALA A 399 -33.02 4.47 -0.07
C ALA A 399 -32.37 5.00 1.22
N LYS A 400 -32.73 4.43 2.39
CA LYS A 400 -32.16 4.83 3.69
C LYS A 400 -30.69 4.45 3.85
N ASP A 401 -30.20 3.48 3.09
CA ASP A 401 -28.86 2.91 3.25
C ASP A 401 -27.83 3.42 2.23
N PHE A 402 -28.23 4.32 1.31
CA PHE A 402 -27.35 4.87 0.28
C PHE A 402 -26.91 6.31 0.61
N THR A 403 -25.61 6.54 0.73
CA THR A 403 -25.03 7.87 0.99
C THR A 403 -24.76 8.62 -0.31
N ILE A 404 -25.18 9.88 -0.41
CA ILE A 404 -24.80 10.74 -1.55
C ILE A 404 -23.38 11.24 -1.30
N VAL A 405 -22.47 10.94 -2.22
CA VAL A 405 -21.06 11.33 -2.13
C VAL A 405 -20.81 12.50 -3.07
N ASP A 406 -20.63 13.69 -2.49
CA ASP A 406 -20.28 14.91 -3.22
C ASP A 406 -18.78 15.01 -3.49
N LYS A 407 -18.42 15.81 -4.50
CA LYS A 407 -17.03 16.17 -4.77
C LYS A 407 -16.38 16.89 -3.59
N PRO A 408 -15.05 16.74 -3.41
CA PRO A 408 -14.33 17.43 -2.36
C PRO A 408 -14.41 18.94 -2.53
N ILE A 409 -14.35 19.65 -1.39
CA ILE A 409 -14.34 21.12 -1.37
C ILE A 409 -13.18 21.63 -2.23
N SER A 410 -13.45 22.63 -3.06
CA SER A 410 -12.43 23.16 -3.95
C SER A 410 -11.25 23.74 -3.17
N ILE A 411 -10.05 23.48 -3.66
CA ILE A 411 -8.80 23.77 -2.94
C ILE A 411 -8.46 25.25 -2.93
N ASP A 412 -8.95 25.96 -3.95
CA ASP A 412 -8.92 27.40 -4.10
C ASP A 412 -10.04 28.10 -3.31
N ASN A 413 -10.92 27.35 -2.63
CA ASN A 413 -12.07 27.95 -1.94
C ASN A 413 -11.63 28.96 -0.87
N HIS A 414 -10.56 28.66 -0.12
CA HIS A 414 -10.01 29.59 0.87
C HIS A 414 -9.49 30.88 0.20
N VAL A 415 -8.70 30.75 -0.87
CA VAL A 415 -8.14 31.88 -1.62
C VAL A 415 -9.26 32.74 -2.20
N ILE A 416 -10.28 32.11 -2.77
CA ILE A 416 -11.43 32.79 -3.36
C ILE A 416 -12.27 33.49 -2.30
N THR A 417 -12.52 32.83 -1.16
CA THR A 417 -13.26 33.40 -0.04
C THR A 417 -12.51 34.60 0.54
N THR A 418 -11.20 34.48 0.73
CA THR A 418 -10.34 35.57 1.21
C THR A 418 -10.33 36.74 0.24
N THR A 419 -10.21 36.47 -1.06
CA THR A 419 -10.24 37.49 -2.12
C THR A 419 -11.60 38.20 -2.16
N ARG A 420 -12.70 37.46 -2.01
CA ARG A 420 -14.04 38.08 -1.94
C ARG A 420 -14.18 38.97 -0.71
N ASN A 421 -13.70 38.52 0.44
CA ASN A 421 -13.75 39.31 1.67
C ASN A 421 -12.87 40.57 1.58
N SER A 422 -11.68 40.48 0.99
CA SER A 422 -10.82 41.65 0.79
C SER A 422 -11.42 42.66 -0.20
N LEU A 423 -12.06 42.18 -1.28
CA LEU A 423 -12.80 43.04 -2.21
C LEU A 423 -14.00 43.71 -1.53
N LEU A 424 -14.75 42.97 -0.70
CA LEU A 424 -15.86 43.52 0.09
C LEU A 424 -15.37 44.60 1.07
N LEU A 425 -14.26 44.35 1.77
CA LEU A 425 -13.64 45.33 2.67
C LEU A 425 -13.13 46.56 1.91
N ALA A 426 -12.49 46.37 0.75
CA ALA A 426 -12.05 47.47 -0.10
C ALA A 426 -13.24 48.31 -0.61
N TYR A 427 -14.34 47.65 -0.98
CA TYR A 427 -15.58 48.31 -1.38
C TYR A 427 -16.22 49.08 -0.22
N GLN A 428 -16.30 48.49 0.97
CA GLN A 428 -16.80 49.16 2.18
C GLN A 428 -15.93 50.37 2.56
N ASN A 429 -14.61 50.23 2.52
CA ASN A 429 -13.68 51.34 2.79
C ASN A 429 -13.85 52.47 1.77
N LYS A 430 -14.08 52.16 0.49
CA LYS A 430 -14.35 53.16 -0.54
C LYS A 430 -15.66 53.92 -0.31
N LEU A 431 -16.70 53.26 0.21
CA LEU A 431 -17.95 53.91 0.60
C LEU A 431 -17.80 54.76 1.86
N GLN A 432 -16.89 54.39 2.77
CA GLN A 432 -16.59 55.13 4.01
C GLN A 432 -15.56 56.24 3.81
N ASP A 433 -14.96 56.36 2.62
CA ASP A 433 -14.00 57.42 2.32
C ASP A 433 -14.69 58.80 2.41
N PRO A 434 -14.23 59.70 3.30
CA PRO A 434 -14.79 61.02 3.46
C PRO A 434 -14.86 61.81 2.15
N PHE A 435 -13.94 61.57 1.21
CA PHE A 435 -13.93 62.25 -0.09
C PHE A 435 -15.20 61.93 -0.89
N TYR A 436 -15.57 60.65 -1.03
CA TYR A 436 -16.75 60.26 -1.80
C TYR A 436 -18.04 60.74 -1.13
N SER A 437 -18.12 60.64 0.21
CA SER A 437 -19.26 61.19 0.97
C SER A 437 -19.37 62.70 0.78
N THR A 438 -18.26 63.43 0.92
CA THR A 438 -18.20 64.89 0.74
C THR A 438 -18.58 65.30 -0.68
N VAL A 439 -18.07 64.59 -1.69
CA VAL A 439 -18.37 64.82 -3.10
C VAL A 439 -19.86 64.56 -3.38
N LEU A 440 -20.44 63.48 -2.85
CA LEU A 440 -21.86 63.17 -3.01
C LEU A 440 -22.75 64.25 -2.37
N TYR A 441 -22.40 64.72 -1.18
CA TYR A 441 -23.08 65.83 -0.51
C TYR A 441 -22.92 67.15 -1.29
N ALA A 442 -21.72 67.47 -1.78
CA ALA A 442 -21.45 68.68 -2.55
C ALA A 442 -22.24 68.68 -3.87
N PHE A 443 -22.25 67.59 -4.64
CA PHE A 443 -23.04 67.50 -5.86
C PHE A 443 -24.55 67.45 -5.59
N GLY A 444 -24.98 66.78 -4.52
CA GLY A 444 -26.39 66.76 -4.10
C GLY A 444 -26.91 68.16 -3.75
N THR A 445 -26.14 68.91 -2.95
CA THR A 445 -26.46 70.30 -2.59
C THR A 445 -26.44 71.23 -3.81
N LEU A 446 -25.44 71.13 -4.69
CA LEU A 446 -25.41 71.87 -5.95
C LEU A 446 -26.63 71.57 -6.83
N GLY A 447 -27.04 70.29 -6.91
CA GLY A 447 -28.25 69.89 -7.62
C GLY A 447 -29.51 70.53 -7.05
N ILE A 448 -29.64 70.56 -5.72
CA ILE A 448 -30.74 71.23 -5.03
C ILE A 448 -30.74 72.74 -5.32
N PHE A 449 -29.58 73.41 -5.26
CA PHE A 449 -29.47 74.84 -5.59
C PHE A 449 -29.81 75.13 -7.05
N MET A 450 -29.41 74.26 -7.99
CA MET A 450 -29.80 74.36 -9.40
C MET A 450 -31.32 74.28 -9.56
N ILE A 451 -31.98 73.36 -8.86
CA ILE A 451 -33.44 73.24 -8.87
C ILE A 451 -34.09 74.51 -8.32
N PHE A 452 -33.63 75.03 -7.17
CA PHE A 452 -34.13 76.29 -6.61
C PHE A 452 -33.89 77.49 -7.54
N PHE A 453 -32.74 77.55 -8.22
CA PHE A 453 -32.44 78.60 -9.18
C PHE A 453 -33.40 78.58 -10.38
N VAL A 454 -33.72 77.38 -10.89
CA VAL A 454 -34.73 77.21 -11.95
C VAL A 454 -36.10 77.69 -11.46
N PHE A 455 -36.55 77.26 -10.28
CA PHE A 455 -37.83 77.69 -9.72
C PHE A 455 -37.87 79.21 -9.46
N TYR A 456 -36.81 79.79 -8.89
CA TYR A 456 -36.70 81.24 -8.68
C TYR A 456 -36.81 82.01 -9.99
N LYS A 457 -36.11 81.56 -11.05
CA LYS A 457 -36.16 82.20 -12.36
C LYS A 457 -37.56 82.12 -12.99
N VAL A 458 -38.24 80.99 -12.85
CA VAL A 458 -39.63 80.81 -13.31
C VAL A 458 -40.57 81.77 -12.55
N VAL A 459 -40.52 81.78 -11.22
CA VAL A 459 -41.36 82.66 -10.37
C VAL A 459 -41.10 84.14 -10.64
N LYS A 460 -39.83 84.56 -10.79
CA LYS A 460 -39.48 85.94 -11.13
C LYS A 460 -40.01 86.35 -12.51
N ASN A 461 -39.95 85.46 -13.51
CA ASN A 461 -40.51 85.74 -14.83
C ASN A 461 -42.05 85.82 -14.79
N LEU A 462 -42.72 84.98 -14.00
CA LEU A 462 -44.16 85.10 -13.74
C LEU A 462 -44.51 86.45 -13.09
N ASN A 463 -43.79 86.85 -12.03
CA ASN A 463 -44.02 88.14 -11.37
C ASN A 463 -43.70 89.35 -12.28
N SER A 464 -42.66 89.28 -13.11
CA SER A 464 -42.35 90.32 -14.11
C SER A 464 -43.45 90.43 -15.18
N THR A 465 -44.05 89.30 -15.58
CA THR A 465 -45.16 89.26 -16.52
C THR A 465 -46.44 89.83 -15.88
N ILE A 466 -46.71 89.54 -14.60
CA ILE A 466 -47.84 90.08 -13.83
C ILE A 466 -47.68 91.60 -13.62
N ILE A 467 -46.48 92.08 -13.25
CA ILE A 467 -46.22 93.52 -13.10
C ILE A 467 -46.34 94.25 -14.45
N ARG A 468 -45.91 93.65 -15.57
CA ARG A 468 -46.18 94.19 -16.90
C ARG A 468 -47.66 94.21 -17.25
N PHE A 469 -48.44 93.21 -16.85
CA PHE A 469 -49.90 93.21 -17.06
C PHE A 469 -50.60 94.32 -16.25
N VAL A 470 -50.14 94.60 -15.03
CA VAL A 470 -50.71 95.66 -14.18
C VAL A 470 -50.34 97.08 -14.67
N TYR A 471 -49.24 97.23 -15.40
CA TYR A 471 -48.83 98.53 -15.99
C TYR A 471 -49.54 98.87 -17.33
N TYR A 472 -50.27 97.91 -17.93
CA TYR A 472 -51.00 98.08 -19.19
C TYR A 472 -52.54 98.03 -19.01
N LEU A 473 -53.01 98.03 -17.76
CA LEU A 473 -54.40 98.34 -17.37
C LEU A 473 -54.44 99.74 -16.76
#